data_AF-A0A6V7RJ28-F1
#
_entry.id   AF-A0A6V7RJ28-F1
#
_cell.length_a   1.000
_cell.length_b   1.000
_cell.length_c   1.000
_cell.angle_alpha   90.00
_cell.angle_beta   90.00
_cell.angle_gamma   90.00
#
_symmetry.space_group_name_H-M   'P 1'
#
loop_
_entity.id
_entity.type
_entity.pdbx_description
1 polymer ?
#
loop_
_entity_poly.entity_id
_entity_poly.type
_entity_poly.pdbx_seq_one_letter_code
_entity_poly.pdbx_strand_id
1 'polypeptide(L)' 'MPFFDTGELFSIGGVTIRIGVNALSLLMALVAVFGIIGLLNSMKAKNILAIVFSGLTVLVFGLWALATIFTFGYPNLG' A
#
# COMPACT_ATOMS: atom_id res chain seq x y z
N MET A 1 0.76 -12.73 -11.56
CA MET A 1 -0.57 -12.51 -12.18
C MET A 1 -1.42 -11.60 -11.30
N PRO A 2 -1.87 -10.45 -11.80
CA PRO A 2 -2.91 -9.67 -11.13
C PRO A 2 -4.25 -10.39 -11.15
N PHE A 3 -5.04 -10.20 -10.09
CA PHE A 3 -6.45 -10.59 -10.05
C PHE A 3 -7.31 -9.65 -10.88
N PHE A 4 -6.91 -8.37 -10.92
CA PHE A 4 -7.55 -7.32 -11.71
C PHE A 4 -6.47 -6.44 -12.32
N ASP A 5 -6.58 -6.12 -13.61
CA ASP A 5 -5.67 -5.22 -14.31
C ASP A 5 -6.47 -4.45 -15.37
N THR A 6 -6.43 -3.12 -15.29
CA THR A 6 -7.07 -2.24 -16.27
C THR A 6 -6.23 -2.03 -17.54
N GLY A 7 -4.99 -2.51 -17.59
CA GLY A 7 -4.02 -2.15 -18.62
C GLY A 7 -3.46 -0.74 -18.42
N GLU A 8 -2.76 -0.22 -19.45
CA GLU A 8 -2.23 1.16 -19.46
C GLU A 8 -3.37 2.16 -19.55
N LEU A 9 -3.46 3.03 -18.54
CA LEU A 9 -4.42 4.12 -18.54
C LEU A 9 -3.80 5.39 -19.13
N PHE A 10 -2.67 5.82 -18.58
CA PHE A 10 -1.95 7.00 -19.04
C PHE A 10 -0.48 6.98 -18.57
N SER A 11 0.42 7.59 -19.33
CA SER A 11 1.84 7.71 -18.98
C SER A 11 2.19 9.18 -18.77
N ILE A 12 2.82 9.50 -17.64
CA ILE A 12 3.25 10.86 -17.31
C ILE A 12 4.70 10.80 -16.85
N GLY A 13 5.58 11.53 -17.54
CA GLY A 13 6.99 11.67 -17.12
C GLY A 13 7.78 10.35 -17.06
N GLY A 14 7.41 9.35 -17.87
CA GLY A 14 8.03 8.02 -17.84
C GLY A 14 7.45 7.04 -16.82
N VAL A 15 6.43 7.44 -16.06
CA VAL A 15 5.66 6.55 -15.18
C VAL A 15 4.36 6.17 -15.86
N THR A 16 4.19 4.88 -16.12
CA THR A 16 2.94 4.32 -16.64
C THR A 16 1.99 4.04 -15.49
N ILE A 17 0.83 4.70 -15.51
CA ILE A 17 -0.24 4.49 -14.55
C ILE A 17 -1.21 3.44 -15.09
N ARG A 18 -1.47 2.46 -14.24
CA ARG A 18 -2.42 1.36 -14.41
C ARG A 18 -3.23 1.22 -13.12
N ILE A 19 -4.26 0.40 -13.10
CA ILE A 19 -4.90 -0.03 -11.85
C ILE A 19 -4.87 -1.55 -11.82
N GLY A 20 -4.04 -2.08 -10.93
CA GLY A 20 -3.75 -3.49 -10.82
C GLY A 20 -3.87 -3.99 -9.38
N VAL A 21 -4.66 -5.03 -9.12
CA VAL A 21 -4.73 -5.64 -7.78
C VAL A 21 -4.12 -7.02 -7.83
N ASN A 22 -3.12 -7.27 -6.99
CA ASN A 22 -2.46 -8.55 -6.84
C ASN A 22 -2.39 -8.95 -5.36
N ALA A 23 -1.88 -10.16 -5.09
CA ALA A 23 -1.78 -10.68 -3.73
C ALA A 23 -0.91 -9.78 -2.83
N LEU A 24 0.18 -9.22 -3.37
CA LEU A 24 1.09 -8.36 -2.62
C LEU A 24 0.43 -7.03 -2.24
N SER A 25 -0.25 -6.36 -3.18
CA SER A 25 -0.97 -5.11 -2.90
C SER A 25 -2.06 -5.32 -1.85
N LEU A 26 -2.78 -6.44 -1.91
CA LEU A 26 -3.79 -6.82 -0.92
C LEU A 26 -3.19 -7.05 0.46
N LEU A 27 -2.09 -7.81 0.54
CA LEU A 27 -1.39 -8.06 1.80
C LEU A 27 -0.88 -6.76 2.43
N MET A 28 -0.26 -5.89 1.65
CA MET A 28 0.24 -4.60 2.14
C MET A 28 -0.92 -3.68 2.57
N ALA A 29 -2.01 -3.63 1.81
CA ALA A 29 -3.20 -2.87 2.20
C ALA A 29 -3.79 -3.39 3.53
N LEU A 30 -3.83 -4.71 3.73
CA LEU A 30 -4.34 -5.32 4.94
C LEU A 30 -3.44 -5.02 6.15
N VAL A 31 -2.12 -5.05 5.98
CA VAL A 31 -1.16 -4.59 7.00
C VAL A 31 -1.37 -3.12 7.32
N ALA A 32 -1.59 -2.26 6.32
CA ALA A 32 -1.88 -0.85 6.55
C ALA A 32 -3.17 -0.64 7.34
N VAL A 33 -4.24 -1.40 7.03
CA VAL A 33 -5.51 -1.35 7.79
C VAL A 33 -5.30 -1.74 9.26
N PHE A 34 -4.58 -2.82 9.53
CA PHE A 34 -4.24 -3.18 10.91
C PHE A 34 -3.34 -2.15 11.59
N GLY A 35 -2.43 -1.53 10.83
CA GLY A 35 -1.64 -0.39 11.29
C GLY A 35 -2.51 0.80 11.71
N ILE A 36 -3.59 1.11 10.98
CA ILE A 36 -4.54 2.18 11.33
C ILE A 36 -5.23 1.85 12.65
N ILE A 37 -5.72 0.62 12.79
CA ILE A 37 -6.38 0.17 14.04
C ILE A 37 -5.39 0.25 15.21
N GLY A 38 -4.15 -0.20 15.01
CA GLY A 38 -3.07 -0.10 15.99
C GLY A 38 -2.75 1.34 16.37
N LEU A 39 -2.70 2.25 15.39
CA LEU A 39 -2.45 3.67 15.59
C LEU A 39 -3.57 4.32 16.43
N LEU A 40 -4.83 4.08 16.06
CA LEU A 40 -6.00 4.60 16.79
C LEU A 40 -6.01 4.14 18.25
N ASN A 41 -5.70 2.86 18.50
CA ASN A 41 -5.62 2.32 19.86
C ASN A 41 -4.43 2.88 20.64
N SER A 42 -3.28 3.04 19.98
CA SER A 42 -2.06 3.58 20.60
C SER A 42 -2.22 5.05 21.01
N MET A 43 -2.95 5.84 20.23
CA MET A 43 -3.30 7.22 20.57
C MET A 43 -4.16 7.29 21.84
N LYS A 44 -5.17 6.42 21.96
CA LYS A 44 -6.01 6.34 23.17
C LYS A 44 -5.19 5.94 24.40
N ALA A 45 -4.23 5.03 24.23
CA ALA A 45 -3.32 4.59 25.27
C ALA A 45 -2.18 5.59 25.58
N LYS A 46 -2.06 6.70 24.84
CA LYS A 46 -0.95 7.67 24.92
C LYS A 46 0.43 7.02 24.82
N ASN A 47 0.53 5.90 24.10
CA ASN A 47 1.79 5.19 23.91
C ASN A 47 2.52 5.75 22.69
N ILE A 48 3.44 6.68 22.93
CA ILE A 48 4.20 7.39 21.88
C ILE A 48 4.97 6.42 20.97
N LEU A 49 5.59 5.39 21.55
CA LEU A 49 6.36 4.41 20.77
C LEU A 49 5.45 3.65 19.81
N ALA A 50 4.32 3.15 20.31
CA ALA A 50 3.36 2.42 19.49
C ALA A 50 2.68 3.32 18.44
N ILE A 51 2.44 4.61 18.75
CA ILE A 51 1.96 5.60 17.79
C ILE A 51 2.95 5.74 16.63
N VAL A 52 4.24 5.90 16.92
CA VAL A 52 5.27 6.05 15.87
C VAL A 52 5.35 4.80 15.00
N PHE A 53 5.46 3.61 15.61
CA PHE A 53 5.56 2.36 14.85
C PHE A 53 4.31 2.07 14.02
N SER A 54 3.13 2.29 14.60
CA SER A 54 1.87 2.09 13.88
C SER A 54 1.73 3.12 12.75
N GLY A 55 2.09 4.39 13.00
CA GLY A 55 2.08 5.45 11.98
C GLY A 55 3.02 5.15 10.82
N LEU A 56 4.25 4.71 11.12
CA LEU A 56 5.21 4.28 10.09
C LEU A 56 4.71 3.07 9.32
N THR A 57 4.06 2.12 9.99
CA THR A 57 3.45 0.94 9.33
C THR A 57 2.39 1.38 8.32
N VAL A 58 1.47 2.27 8.73
CA VAL A 58 0.43 2.79 7.83
C VAL A 58 1.04 3.54 6.65
N LEU A 59 2.03 4.41 6.90
CA LEU A 59 2.68 5.18 5.85
C LEU A 59 3.39 4.29 4.84
N VAL A 60 4.27 3.41 5.31
CA VAL A 60 5.10 2.58 4.42
C VAL A 60 4.23 1.60 3.65
N PHE A 61 3.43 0.79 4.33
CA PHE A 61 2.62 -0.24 3.67
C PHE A 61 1.45 0.34 2.89
N GLY A 62 0.83 1.43 3.35
CA GLY A 62 -0.24 2.11 2.63
C GLY A 62 0.26 2.73 1.33
N LEU A 63 1.35 3.49 1.38
CA LEU A 63 1.93 4.09 0.18
C LEU A 63 2.46 3.03 -0.79
N TRP A 64 3.09 1.96 -0.29
CA TRP A 64 3.54 0.87 -1.15
C TRP A 64 2.39 0.06 -1.75
N ALA A 65 1.30 -0.15 -1.00
CA ALA A 65 0.10 -0.77 -1.55
C ALA A 65 -0.46 0.07 -2.70
N LEU A 66 -0.61 1.37 -2.51
CA LEU A 66 -1.07 2.30 -3.55
C LEU A 66 -0.12 2.32 -4.75
N ALA A 67 1.19 2.46 -4.53
CA ALA A 67 2.18 2.43 -5.60
C ALA A 67 2.10 1.12 -6.39
N THR A 68 2.02 -0.02 -5.69
CA THR A 68 1.89 -1.33 -6.35
C THR A 68 0.59 -1.42 -7.16
N ILE A 69 -0.51 -0.84 -6.66
CA ILE A 69 -1.78 -0.80 -7.38
C ILE A 69 -1.68 0.05 -8.63
N PHE A 70 -1.04 1.22 -8.54
CA PHE A 70 -1.03 2.19 -9.62
C PHE A 70 0.05 2.00 -10.67
N THR A 71 1.16 1.33 -10.33
CA THR A 71 2.31 1.23 -11.24
C THR A 71 2.77 -0.20 -11.49
N PHE A 72 2.16 -1.20 -10.84
CA PHE A 72 2.72 -2.55 -10.76
C PHE A 72 4.21 -2.49 -10.39
N GLY A 73 4.50 -2.07 -9.15
CA GLY A 73 5.87 -1.93 -8.63
C GLY A 73 6.71 -3.22 -8.60
N TYR A 74 6.21 -4.34 -9.16
CA TYR A 74 6.97 -5.54 -9.45
C TYR A 74 7.15 -5.69 -10.95
N PRO A 75 8.37 -5.99 -11.45
CA PRO A 75 8.58 -6.26 -12.87
C PRO A 75 7.64 -7.39 -13.31
N ASN A 76 7.02 -7.20 -14.47
CA ASN A 76 6.23 -8.25 -15.11
C ASN A 76 7.21 -9.36 -15.51
N LEU A 77 7.42 -10.34 -14.61
CA LEU A 77 8.13 -11.57 -14.90
C LEU A 77 7.21 -12.34 -15.86
N GLY A 78 7.48 -12.16 -17.15
CA GLY A 78 6.64 -12.60 -18.27
C GLY A 78 6.10 -14.02 -18.16
#